data_AF-A0A2N2R9E2-F1
#
_entry.id   AF-A0A2N2R9E2-F1
#
_cell.length_a   1.000
_cell.length_b   1.000
_cell.length_c   1.000
_cell.angle_alpha   90.00
_cell.angle_beta   90.00
_cell.angle_gamma   90.00
#
_symmetry.space_group_name_H-M   'P 1'
#
loop_
_entity.id
_entity.type
_entity.pdbx_description
1 polymer ?
#
loop_
_entity_poly.entity_id
_entity_poly.type
_entity_poly.pdbx_seq_one_letter_code
_entity_poly.pdbx_strand_id
1 'polypeptide(L)'
;THASVEPGKTVTVKFKADKEGVYPYYCTEFCSALHLEMQGYLLVKPKGWKPGKVVAAKAVYTEADYKATVKKVVDTQVVIDSVVGYITSVNFKDFPDVVNMVDDATDQLNKIKDAKAKHEAAAAKKDWDQANLWAEQVWQYQVKAADIGLRAKTYLEQNGAKKVK
;
A
#
# COMPACT_ATOMS: atom_id res chain seq x y z
N THR A 1 -27.90 1.84 11.64
CA THR A 1 -27.92 0.73 10.67
C THR A 1 -26.53 0.11 10.66
N HIS A 2 -26.42 -1.21 10.83
CA HIS A 2 -25.15 -1.94 10.80
C HIS A 2 -25.09 -2.78 9.52
N ALA A 3 -23.91 -2.90 8.92
CA ALA A 3 -23.69 -3.73 7.74
C ALA A 3 -22.30 -4.37 7.82
N SER A 4 -22.25 -5.66 7.50
CA SER A 4 -21.01 -6.42 7.38
C SER A 4 -20.65 -6.53 5.90
N VAL A 5 -19.39 -6.24 5.53
CA VAL A 5 -18.96 -6.19 4.12
C VAL A 5 -17.93 -7.28 3.86
N GLU A 6 -18.43 -8.42 3.39
CA GLU A 6 -17.60 -9.59 3.08
C GLU A 6 -16.92 -9.48 1.70
N PRO A 7 -15.70 -10.04 1.53
CA PRO A 7 -15.02 -10.08 0.24
C PRO A 7 -15.89 -10.68 -0.87
N GLY A 8 -15.99 -9.96 -2.00
CA GLY A 8 -16.78 -10.39 -3.17
C GLY A 8 -18.30 -10.30 -3.01
N LYS A 9 -18.80 -9.74 -1.91
CA LYS A 9 -20.24 -9.50 -1.68
C LYS A 9 -20.58 -8.02 -1.81
N THR A 10 -21.80 -7.75 -2.27
CA THR A 10 -22.36 -6.39 -2.30
C THR A 10 -23.44 -6.27 -1.24
N VAL A 11 -23.35 -5.23 -0.41
CA VAL A 11 -24.33 -4.94 0.63
C VAL A 11 -24.93 -3.56 0.41
N THR A 12 -26.24 -3.44 0.59
CA THR A 12 -26.97 -2.17 0.45
C THR A 12 -27.42 -1.69 1.82
N VAL A 13 -27.02 -0.47 2.19
CA VAL A 13 -27.44 0.19 3.43
C VAL A 13 -28.41 1.32 3.08
N LYS A 14 -29.59 1.32 3.71
CA LYS A 14 -30.55 2.43 3.64
C LYS A 14 -30.57 3.16 4.97
N PHE A 15 -30.40 4.48 4.94
CA PHE A 15 -30.51 5.34 6.11
C PHE A 15 -31.27 6.61 5.74
N LYS A 16 -31.99 7.20 6.70
CA LYS A 16 -32.67 8.48 6.56
C LYS A 16 -31.99 9.47 7.49
N ALA A 17 -31.52 10.60 6.96
CA ALA A 17 -31.00 11.69 7.77
C ALA A 17 -32.11 12.70 8.05
N ASP A 18 -32.62 12.72 9.28
CA ASP A 18 -33.72 13.62 9.65
C ASP A 18 -33.26 15.06 9.95
N LYS A 19 -31.96 15.28 10.16
CA LYS A 19 -31.38 16.60 10.43
C LYS A 19 -30.17 16.84 9.54
N GLU A 20 -29.91 18.12 9.26
CA GLU A 20 -28.62 18.54 8.72
C GLU A 20 -27.53 18.42 9.80
N GLY A 21 -26.30 18.16 9.37
CA GLY A 21 -25.17 18.01 10.27
C GLY A 21 -24.20 16.93 9.83
N VAL A 22 -23.31 16.57 10.75
CA VAL A 22 -22.28 15.57 10.54
C VAL A 22 -22.69 14.27 11.23
N TYR A 23 -22.75 13.20 10.45
CA TYR A 23 -23.06 11.85 10.91
C TYR A 23 -21.79 11.00 10.84
N PRO A 24 -21.09 10.77 11.95
CA PRO A 24 -19.91 9.90 11.96
C PRO A 24 -20.32 8.45 11.70
N TYR A 25 -19.46 7.72 11.01
CA TYR A 25 -19.54 6.27 10.86
C TYR A 25 -18.13 5.70 11.06
N TYR A 26 -18.07 4.46 11.52
CA TYR A 26 -16.81 3.78 11.80
C TYR A 26 -16.96 2.30 11.50
N CYS A 27 -15.85 1.66 11.20
CA CYS A 27 -15.78 0.22 11.05
C CYS A 27 -15.94 -0.43 12.43
N THR A 28 -16.92 -1.32 12.58
CA THR A 28 -17.18 -2.08 13.81
C THR A 28 -16.60 -3.50 13.77
N GLU A 29 -16.11 -3.93 12.60
CA GLU A 29 -15.58 -5.27 12.36
C GLU A 29 -14.06 -5.22 12.28
N PHE A 30 -13.38 -5.98 13.15
CA PHE A 30 -11.92 -5.99 13.21
C PHE A 30 -11.33 -6.46 11.88
N CYS A 31 -10.54 -5.60 11.23
CA CYS A 31 -10.08 -5.81 9.86
C CYS A 31 -8.56 -5.65 9.64
N SER A 32 -7.79 -5.20 10.65
CA SER A 32 -6.31 -5.22 10.78
C SER A 32 -5.86 -4.17 11.84
N ALA A 33 -4.56 -3.89 11.93
CA ALA A 33 -3.91 -2.99 12.90
C ALA A 33 -4.46 -1.56 12.91
N LEU A 34 -4.96 -1.04 11.78
CA LEU A 34 -5.53 0.31 11.68
C LEU A 34 -7.07 0.34 11.73
N HIS A 35 -7.71 -0.71 12.26
CA HIS A 35 -9.16 -0.79 12.39
C HIS A 35 -9.76 0.44 13.10
N LEU A 36 -9.11 0.92 14.16
CA LEU A 36 -9.57 2.09 14.94
C LEU A 36 -9.48 3.42 14.16
N GLU A 37 -8.70 3.47 13.09
CA GLU A 37 -8.59 4.65 12.22
C GLU A 37 -9.62 4.63 11.08
N MET A 38 -10.35 3.52 10.89
CA MET A 38 -11.37 3.38 9.85
C MET A 38 -12.68 4.05 10.26
N GLN A 39 -12.63 5.37 10.34
CA GLN A 39 -13.76 6.25 10.62
C GLN A 39 -13.96 7.26 9.48
N GLY A 40 -15.18 7.74 9.33
CA GLY A 40 -15.54 8.74 8.34
C GLY A 40 -16.74 9.57 8.77
N TYR A 41 -17.00 10.62 8.01
CA TYR A 41 -18.09 11.55 8.27
C TYR A 41 -19.00 11.65 7.05
N LEU A 42 -20.30 11.48 7.26
CA LEU A 42 -21.33 11.82 6.29
C LEU A 42 -21.85 13.22 6.62
N LEU A 43 -21.56 14.19 5.74
CA LEU A 43 -22.07 15.56 5.87
C LEU A 43 -23.43 15.67 5.19
N VAL A 44 -24.49 15.80 5.98
CA VAL A 44 -25.86 16.04 5.51
C VAL A 44 -26.11 17.53 5.48
N LYS A 45 -26.41 18.06 4.29
CA LYS A 45 -26.52 19.50 4.05
C LYS A 45 -27.98 19.94 4.06
N PRO A 46 -28.25 21.23 4.37
CA PRO A 46 -29.59 21.78 4.34
C PRO A 46 -30.26 21.60 2.98
N LYS A 47 -31.59 21.53 2.98
CA LYS A 47 -32.37 21.59 1.74
C LYS A 47 -32.10 22.92 1.03
N GLY A 48 -31.72 22.85 -0.25
CA GLY A 48 -31.37 24.03 -1.05
C GLY A 48 -29.89 24.41 -1.00
N TRP A 49 -29.05 23.66 -0.27
CA TRP A 49 -27.61 23.82 -0.36
C TRP A 49 -27.13 23.56 -1.79
N LYS A 50 -26.44 24.53 -2.38
CA LYS A 50 -25.81 24.40 -3.69
C LYS A 50 -24.34 24.14 -3.49
N PRO A 51 -23.77 23.09 -4.13
CA PRO A 51 -22.34 22.94 -4.15
C PRO A 51 -21.68 24.16 -4.78
N GLY A 52 -20.80 24.82 -4.03
CA GLY A 52 -19.71 25.53 -4.67
C GLY A 52 -18.95 24.53 -5.55
N LYS A 53 -18.34 24.99 -6.64
CA LYS A 53 -17.39 24.19 -7.41
C LYS A 53 -16.13 23.97 -6.55
N VAL A 54 -16.23 23.13 -5.53
CA VAL A 54 -15.07 22.53 -4.90
C VAL A 54 -14.73 21.37 -5.81
N VAL A 55 -13.91 21.65 -6.81
CA VAL A 55 -13.17 20.59 -7.49
C VAL A 55 -12.32 19.99 -6.37
N ALA A 56 -12.48 18.69 -6.08
CA ALA A 56 -11.57 17.99 -5.19
C ALA A 56 -10.16 18.38 -5.62
N ALA A 57 -9.33 18.85 -4.69
CA ALA A 57 -7.95 19.21 -5.01
C ALA A 57 -7.32 17.98 -5.65
N LYS A 58 -7.15 18.01 -6.98
CA LYS A 58 -6.40 17.00 -7.68
C LYS A 58 -4.99 17.18 -7.14
N ALA A 59 -4.38 16.14 -6.59
CA ALA A 59 -2.93 16.16 -6.42
C ALA A 59 -2.38 16.44 -7.81
N VAL A 60 -1.79 17.62 -8.03
CA VAL A 60 -1.19 17.99 -9.32
C VAL A 60 0.25 17.57 -9.22
N TYR A 61 0.53 16.31 -9.53
CA TYR A 61 1.92 15.86 -9.55
C TYR A 61 2.61 16.44 -10.78
N THR A 62 3.86 16.85 -10.61
CA THR A 62 4.73 17.29 -11.70
C THR A 62 5.59 16.15 -12.20
N GLU A 63 6.23 16.34 -13.36
CA GLU A 63 7.26 15.43 -13.84
C GLU A 63 8.41 15.29 -12.82
N ALA A 64 8.73 16.36 -12.09
CA ALA A 64 9.77 16.34 -11.06
C ALA A 64 9.37 15.46 -9.87
N ASP A 65 8.11 15.52 -9.45
CA ASP A 65 7.59 14.66 -8.38
C ASP A 65 7.64 13.19 -8.80
N TYR A 66 7.18 12.88 -10.01
CA TYR A 66 7.26 11.53 -10.57
C TYR A 66 8.72 11.01 -10.61
N LYS A 67 9.67 11.83 -11.08
CA LYS A 67 11.09 11.48 -11.09
C LYS A 67 11.64 11.23 -9.69
N ALA A 68 11.22 12.02 -8.70
CA ALA A 68 11.60 11.80 -7.31
C ALA A 68 11.06 10.46 -6.78
N THR A 69 9.81 10.10 -7.09
CA THR A 69 9.24 8.80 -6.73
C THR A 69 9.93 7.63 -7.44
N VAL A 70 10.24 7.74 -8.74
CA VAL A 70 11.03 6.73 -9.45
C VAL A 70 12.42 6.58 -8.83
N LYS A 71 13.03 7.67 -8.36
CA LYS A 71 14.30 7.59 -7.63
C LYS A 71 14.15 6.78 -6.34
N LYS A 72 13.10 7.01 -5.55
CA LYS A 72 12.82 6.19 -4.34
C LYS A 72 12.68 4.70 -4.69
N VAL A 73 12.01 4.38 -5.80
CA VAL A 73 11.87 3.00 -6.28
C VAL A 73 13.24 2.36 -6.57
N VAL A 74 14.12 3.09 -7.25
CA VAL A 74 15.48 2.62 -7.55
C VAL A 74 16.31 2.47 -6.27
N ASP A 75 16.30 3.47 -5.39
CA ASP A 75 17.07 3.44 -4.14
C ASP A 75 16.59 2.30 -3.22
N THR A 76 15.29 2.03 -3.17
CA THR A 76 14.72 0.93 -2.38
C THR A 76 15.10 -0.43 -2.98
N GLN A 77 15.22 -0.53 -4.30
CA GLN A 77 15.70 -1.76 -4.94
C GLN A 77 17.12 -2.11 -4.49
N VAL A 78 18.01 -1.13 -4.32
CA VAL A 78 19.37 -1.37 -3.80
C VAL A 78 19.34 -1.98 -2.40
N VAL A 79 18.41 -1.54 -1.55
CA VAL A 79 18.22 -2.11 -0.21
C VAL A 79 17.73 -3.56 -0.30
N ILE A 80 16.72 -3.81 -1.14
CA ILE A 80 16.21 -5.17 -1.38
C ILE A 80 17.33 -6.09 -1.86
N ASP A 81 18.11 -5.67 -2.85
CA ASP A 81 19.19 -6.47 -3.43
C ASP A 81 20.27 -6.78 -2.38
N SER A 82 20.61 -5.81 -1.52
CA SER A 82 21.54 -6.02 -0.40
C SER A 82 21.03 -7.05 0.61
N VAL A 83 19.74 -6.97 0.95
CA VAL A 83 19.10 -7.88 1.91
C VAL A 83 18.98 -9.30 1.33
N VAL A 84 18.53 -9.42 0.08
CA VAL A 84 18.45 -10.70 -0.65
C VAL A 84 19.85 -11.31 -0.77
N GLY A 85 20.86 -10.51 -1.11
CA GLY A 85 22.26 -10.94 -1.15
C GLY A 85 22.73 -11.53 0.17
N TYR A 86 22.38 -10.90 1.31
CA TYR A 86 22.67 -11.47 2.62
C TYR A 86 21.91 -12.79 2.87
N ILE A 87 20.58 -12.81 2.71
CA ILE A 87 19.73 -13.97 3.02
C ILE A 87 20.18 -15.20 2.21
N THR A 88 20.46 -15.01 0.92
CA THR A 88 20.92 -16.08 0.03
C THR A 88 22.35 -16.55 0.32
N SER A 89 23.16 -15.74 1.01
CA SER A 89 24.53 -16.11 1.40
C SER A 89 24.59 -17.00 2.64
N VAL A 90 23.48 -17.20 3.36
CA VAL A 90 23.39 -18.02 4.56
C VAL A 90 22.41 -19.18 4.39
N ASN A 91 22.44 -20.15 5.30
CA ASN A 91 21.59 -21.33 5.28
C ASN A 91 20.13 -21.04 5.66
N PHE A 92 19.53 -19.99 5.09
CA PHE A 92 18.19 -19.51 5.45
C PHE A 92 17.09 -20.58 5.30
N LYS A 93 17.28 -21.55 4.40
CA LYS A 93 16.36 -22.67 4.18
C LYS A 93 16.21 -23.60 5.39
N ASP A 94 17.15 -23.56 6.32
CA ASP A 94 17.09 -24.31 7.58
C ASP A 94 16.15 -23.64 8.61
N PHE A 95 15.63 -22.44 8.29
CA PHE A 95 14.76 -21.64 9.15
C PHE A 95 13.37 -21.48 8.50
N PRO A 96 12.38 -22.35 8.82
CA PRO A 96 11.07 -22.35 8.16
C PRO A 96 10.34 -21.00 8.20
N ASP A 97 10.43 -20.27 9.31
CA ASP A 97 9.81 -18.94 9.43
C ASP A 97 10.42 -17.94 8.45
N VAL A 98 11.73 -18.04 8.21
CA VAL A 98 12.44 -17.18 7.25
C VAL A 98 12.07 -17.56 5.82
N VAL A 99 11.88 -18.84 5.52
CA VAL A 99 11.40 -19.29 4.20
C VAL A 99 10.04 -18.66 3.91
N ASN A 100 9.10 -18.72 4.86
CA ASN A 100 7.78 -18.08 4.71
C ASN A 100 7.90 -16.56 4.50
N MET A 101 8.80 -15.88 5.23
CA MET A 101 9.06 -14.45 5.03
C MET A 101 9.62 -14.15 3.63
N VAL A 102 10.51 -15.00 3.11
CA VAL A 102 11.05 -14.84 1.74
C VAL A 102 9.96 -15.04 0.70
N ASP A 103 9.08 -16.02 0.87
CA ASP A 103 7.95 -16.25 -0.03
C ASP A 103 6.98 -15.04 -0.01
N ASP A 104 6.61 -14.54 1.17
CA ASP A 104 5.76 -13.35 1.33
C ASP A 104 6.37 -12.11 0.66
N ALA A 105 7.68 -11.89 0.84
CA ALA A 105 8.39 -10.79 0.21
C ALA A 105 8.39 -10.93 -1.32
N THR A 106 8.60 -12.15 -1.83
CA THR A 106 8.58 -12.47 -3.26
C THR A 106 7.19 -12.19 -3.86
N ASP A 107 6.13 -12.53 -3.14
CA ASP A 107 4.76 -12.25 -3.56
C ASP A 107 4.44 -10.75 -3.64
N GLN A 108 5.03 -9.92 -2.76
CA GLN A 108 4.95 -8.47 -2.91
C GLN A 108 5.67 -8.00 -4.17
N LEU A 109 6.88 -8.50 -4.43
CA LEU A 109 7.67 -8.13 -5.61
C LEU A 109 6.99 -8.54 -6.91
N ASN A 110 6.31 -9.69 -6.93
CA ASN A 110 5.56 -10.16 -8.10
C ASN A 110 4.43 -9.21 -8.54
N LYS A 111 3.88 -8.41 -7.61
CA LYS A 111 2.84 -7.40 -7.91
C LYS A 111 3.40 -6.16 -8.60
N ILE A 112 4.71 -5.94 -8.58
CA ILE A 112 5.36 -4.76 -9.18
C ILE A 112 5.16 -4.72 -10.69
N LYS A 113 5.15 -5.87 -11.38
CA LYS A 113 5.11 -5.93 -12.86
C LYS A 113 3.94 -5.12 -13.45
N ASP A 114 2.73 -5.30 -12.91
CA ASP A 114 1.53 -4.61 -13.39
C ASP A 114 1.56 -3.12 -13.04
N ALA A 115 1.90 -2.77 -11.80
CA ALA A 115 2.01 -1.38 -11.37
C ALA A 115 3.10 -0.61 -12.14
N LYS A 116 4.22 -1.27 -12.45
CA LYS A 116 5.32 -0.74 -13.26
C LYS A 116 4.86 -0.36 -14.66
N ALA A 117 4.23 -1.30 -15.36
CA ALA A 117 3.69 -1.07 -16.69
C ALA A 117 2.69 0.09 -16.72
N LYS A 118 1.85 0.22 -15.67
CA LYS A 118 0.88 1.31 -15.54
C LYS A 118 1.52 2.67 -15.36
N HIS A 119 2.53 2.82 -14.49
CA HIS A 119 3.16 4.12 -14.30
C HIS A 119 3.98 4.55 -15.52
N GLU A 120 4.67 3.62 -16.19
CA GLU A 120 5.42 3.90 -17.42
C GLU A 120 4.49 4.33 -18.56
N ALA A 121 3.35 3.64 -18.74
CA ALA A 121 2.35 4.00 -19.73
C ALA A 121 1.69 5.37 -19.46
N ALA A 122 1.46 5.71 -18.19
CA ALA A 122 0.93 7.03 -17.80
C ALA A 122 1.98 8.15 -18.00
N ALA A 123 3.24 7.89 -17.63
CA ALA A 123 4.34 8.83 -17.85
C ALA A 123 4.57 9.13 -19.33
N ALA A 124 4.46 8.12 -20.21
CA ALA A 124 4.55 8.30 -21.66
C ALA A 124 3.47 9.25 -22.22
N LYS A 125 2.31 9.32 -21.55
CA LYS A 125 1.20 10.22 -21.88
C LYS A 125 1.27 11.56 -21.14
N LYS A 126 2.30 11.77 -20.31
CA LYS A 126 2.43 12.92 -19.39
C LYS A 126 1.25 13.07 -18.42
N ASP A 127 0.58 11.96 -18.11
CA ASP A 127 -0.43 11.90 -17.05
C ASP A 127 0.29 11.67 -15.72
N TRP A 128 0.84 12.76 -15.16
CA TRP A 128 1.69 12.71 -13.97
C TRP A 128 0.96 12.24 -12.73
N ASP A 129 -0.35 12.45 -12.65
CA ASP A 129 -1.16 11.98 -11.52
C ASP A 129 -1.21 10.46 -11.51
N GLN A 130 -1.53 9.84 -12.65
CA GLN A 130 -1.52 8.39 -12.78
C GLN A 130 -0.11 7.82 -12.73
N ALA A 131 0.88 8.49 -13.35
CA ALA A 131 2.27 8.05 -13.29
C ALA A 131 2.75 8.00 -11.83
N ASN A 132 2.52 9.06 -11.06
CA ASN A 132 2.96 9.10 -9.67
C ASN A 132 2.19 8.11 -8.79
N LEU A 133 0.86 7.99 -8.96
CA LEU A 133 0.04 7.02 -8.24
C LEU A 133 0.58 5.59 -8.39
N TRP A 134 0.82 5.16 -9.64
CA TRP A 134 1.27 3.79 -9.90
C TRP A 134 2.76 3.59 -9.54
N ALA A 135 3.60 4.62 -9.62
CA ALA A 135 4.99 4.55 -9.16
C ALA A 135 5.08 4.47 -7.62
N GLU A 136 4.26 5.21 -6.89
CA GLU A 136 4.11 5.07 -5.44
C GLU A 136 3.60 3.66 -5.09
N GLN A 137 2.70 3.09 -5.87
CA GLN A 137 2.25 1.70 -5.67
C GLN A 137 3.39 0.67 -5.83
N VAL A 138 4.29 0.86 -6.81
CA VAL A 138 5.51 0.06 -6.94
C VAL A 138 6.39 0.21 -5.69
N TRP A 139 6.63 1.45 -5.26
CA TRP A 139 7.43 1.73 -4.07
C TRP A 139 6.84 1.08 -2.80
N GLN A 140 5.51 1.09 -2.63
CA GLN A 140 4.85 0.43 -1.51
C GLN A 140 5.06 -1.09 -1.49
N TYR A 141 5.05 -1.76 -2.65
CA TYR A 141 5.38 -3.18 -2.72
C TYR A 141 6.84 -3.45 -2.35
N GLN A 142 7.75 -2.59 -2.81
CA GLN A 142 9.17 -2.68 -2.46
C GLN A 142 9.41 -2.44 -0.97
N VAL A 143 8.79 -1.42 -0.36
CA VAL A 143 8.93 -1.14 1.08
C VAL A 143 8.46 -2.32 1.91
N LYS A 144 7.33 -2.94 1.54
CA LYS A 144 6.85 -4.16 2.21
C LYS A 144 7.84 -5.32 2.08
N ALA A 145 8.35 -5.57 0.86
CA ALA A 145 9.34 -6.62 0.64
C ALA A 145 10.65 -6.35 1.40
N ALA A 146 11.11 -5.10 1.42
CA ALA A 146 12.31 -4.68 2.14
C ALA A 146 12.16 -4.83 3.66
N ASP A 147 11.01 -4.45 4.23
CA ASP A 147 10.72 -4.62 5.66
C ASP A 147 10.72 -6.11 6.06
N ILE A 148 10.02 -6.95 5.30
CA ILE A 148 10.00 -8.40 5.54
C ILE A 148 11.40 -8.99 5.40
N GLY A 149 12.16 -8.60 4.37
CA GLY A 149 13.53 -9.03 4.18
C GLY A 149 14.47 -8.59 5.31
N LEU A 150 14.33 -7.36 5.81
CA LEU A 150 15.12 -6.87 6.94
C LEU A 150 14.80 -7.66 8.21
N ARG A 151 13.53 -7.96 8.47
CA ARG A 151 13.13 -8.84 9.59
C ARG A 151 13.71 -10.24 9.46
N ALA A 152 13.65 -10.83 8.27
CA ALA A 152 14.26 -12.13 7.98
C ALA A 152 15.78 -12.10 8.22
N LYS A 153 16.47 -11.07 7.73
CA LYS A 153 17.90 -10.86 7.97
C LYS A 153 18.22 -10.77 9.47
N THR A 154 17.52 -9.92 10.22
CA THR A 154 17.72 -9.76 11.67
C THR A 154 17.50 -11.07 12.41
N TYR A 155 16.47 -11.85 12.03
CA TYR A 155 16.22 -13.16 12.61
C TYR A 155 17.40 -14.13 12.36
N LEU A 156 17.91 -14.21 11.13
CA LEU A 156 19.05 -15.06 10.77
C LEU A 156 20.32 -14.67 11.55
N GLU A 157 20.59 -13.37 11.70
CA GLU A 157 21.72 -12.85 12.49
C GLU A 157 21.63 -13.25 13.96
N GLN A 158 20.42 -13.29 14.52
CA GLN A 158 20.18 -13.60 15.94
C GLN A 158 20.09 -15.11 16.22
N ASN A 159 19.78 -15.94 15.22
CA ASN A 159 19.49 -17.36 15.40
C ASN A 159 20.57 -18.29 14.81
N GLY A 160 21.80 -17.79 14.65
CA GLY A 160 22.97 -18.61 14.34
C GLY A 160 23.02 -19.12 12.89
N ALA A 161 22.45 -18.37 11.94
CA ALA A 161 22.60 -18.67 10.52
C ALA A 161 24.08 -18.64 10.11
N LYS A 162 24.49 -19.61 9.30
CA LYS A 162 25.86 -19.82 8.84
C LYS A 162 25.97 -19.51 7.36
N LYS A 163 27.07 -18.88 6.96
CA LYS A 163 27.38 -18.68 5.54
C LYS A 163 27.45 -20.02 4.82
N VAL A 164 26.77 -20.09 3.69
CA VAL A 164 26.89 -21.22 2.76
C VAL A 164 28.03 -20.88 1.80
N LYS A 165 28.93 -21.84 1.56
CA LYS A 165 30.02 -21.69 0.59
C LYS A 165 29.50 -21.62 -0.83
#